data_AF-A0A835PJ59-F1
#
_entry.id   AF-A0A835PJ59-F1
#
_cell.length_a   1.000
_cell.length_b   1.000
_cell.length_c   1.000
_cell.angle_alpha   90.00
_cell.angle_beta   90.00
_cell.angle_gamma   90.00
#
_symmetry.space_group_name_H-M   'P 1'
#
loop_
_entity.id
_entity.type
_entity.pdbx_description
1 polymer ?
#
loop_
_entity_poly.entity_id
_entity_poly.type
_entity_poly.pdbx_seq_one_letter_code
_entity_poly.pdbx_strand_id
1 'polypeptide(L)'
;MLVKMMPMEDIMMIDINPGWKDGTKISYPKKVPAYVIVVEEKSHEMFTREGNDLITTQKISLAQAQGLHGSPEEARRRTLAIPITP
;
A
#
# COMPACT_ATOMS: atom_id res chain seq x y z
N MET A 1 -29.43 17.97 36.75
CA MET A 1 -28.27 18.55 36.04
C MET A 1 -27.94 17.62 34.87
N LEU A 2 -28.01 18.11 33.63
CA LEU A 2 -27.58 17.34 32.46
C LEU A 2 -26.09 17.68 32.22
N VAL A 3 -25.21 16.72 32.46
CA VAL A 3 -23.79 16.84 32.09
C VAL A 3 -23.72 16.66 30.58
N LYS A 4 -23.51 17.77 29.85
CA LYS A 4 -23.20 17.72 28.42
C LYS A 4 -21.73 17.33 28.27
N MET A 5 -21.47 16.08 27.92
CA MET A 5 -20.14 15.63 27.52
C MET A 5 -19.76 16.37 26.23
N MET A 6 -18.74 17.22 26.31
CA MET A 6 -18.09 17.76 25.13
C MET A 6 -17.23 16.65 24.51
N PRO A 7 -17.31 16.42 23.19
CA PRO A 7 -16.39 15.49 22.54
C PRO A 7 -14.97 16.03 22.69
N MET A 8 -14.12 15.28 23.39
CA MET A 8 -12.70 15.56 23.50
C MET A 8 -12.01 14.89 22.31
N GLU A 9 -11.38 15.69 21.45
CA GLU A 9 -10.54 15.18 20.37
C GLU A 9 -9.18 14.77 20.97
N ASP A 10 -8.84 13.47 20.92
CA ASP A 10 -7.50 12.95 21.24
C ASP A 10 -6.81 12.59 19.92
N ILE A 11 -5.67 13.24 19.62
CA ILE A 11 -4.87 12.93 18.42
C ILE A 11 -3.84 11.88 18.81
N MET A 12 -3.94 10.69 18.21
CA MET A 12 -2.99 9.61 18.40
C MET A 12 -2.09 9.48 17.18
N MET A 13 -0.77 9.58 17.40
CA MET A 13 0.20 9.26 16.35
C MET A 13 0.48 7.75 16.36
N ILE A 14 0.40 7.15 15.18
CA ILE A 14 0.64 5.72 14.98
C ILE A 14 1.73 5.61 13.91
N ASP A 15 2.86 5.04 14.29
CA ASP A 15 3.92 4.72 13.35
C ASP A 15 3.55 3.44 12.61
N ILE A 16 3.35 3.54 11.29
CA ILE A 16 3.06 2.39 10.45
C ILE A 16 4.38 1.67 10.17
N ASN A 17 4.51 0.44 10.66
CA ASN A 17 5.70 -0.35 10.38
C ASN A 17 5.64 -0.96 8.97
N PRO A 18 6.77 -1.01 8.24
CA PRO A 18 6.84 -1.65 6.94
C PRO A 18 6.36 -3.10 6.98
N GLY A 19 5.58 -3.50 5.97
CA GLY A 19 5.16 -4.88 5.79
C GLY A 19 3.94 -5.31 6.60
N TRP A 20 3.38 -4.45 7.48
CA TRP A 20 2.09 -4.72 8.11
C TRP A 20 1.04 -5.12 7.07
N LYS A 21 0.22 -6.11 7.45
CA LYS A 21 -0.81 -6.72 6.61
C LYS A 21 -2.18 -6.28 7.07
N ASP A 22 -3.15 -6.42 6.19
CA ASP A 22 -4.56 -6.29 6.54
C ASP A 22 -4.91 -7.12 7.79
N GLY A 23 -5.68 -6.54 8.70
CA GLY A 23 -6.05 -7.15 9.97
C GLY A 23 -5.00 -7.07 11.08
N THR A 24 -3.85 -6.42 10.87
CA THR A 24 -2.86 -6.22 11.94
C THR A 24 -3.49 -5.41 13.08
N LYS A 25 -3.49 -5.95 14.30
CA LYS A 25 -4.10 -5.31 15.48
C LYS A 25 -3.05 -4.60 16.32
N ILE A 26 -3.28 -3.32 16.59
CA ILE A 26 -2.44 -2.47 17.42
C ILE A 26 -3.26 -2.09 18.65
N SER A 27 -2.81 -2.55 19.82
CA SER A 27 -3.51 -2.32 21.09
C SER A 27 -2.81 -1.28 21.94
N TYR A 28 -3.56 -0.33 22.48
CA TYR A 28 -3.09 0.69 23.42
C TYR A 28 -3.76 0.52 24.79
N PRO A 29 -3.34 -0.48 25.59
CA PRO A 29 -4.00 -0.81 26.85
C PRO A 29 -3.78 0.22 27.96
N LYS A 30 -2.74 1.07 27.83
CA LYS A 30 -2.40 2.11 28.82
C LYS A 30 -3.13 3.44 28.59
N LYS A 31 -3.95 3.55 27.53
CA LYS A 31 -4.84 4.68 27.30
C LYS A 31 -6.21 4.41 27.93
N VAL A 32 -6.87 5.45 28.42
CA VAL A 32 -8.24 5.37 28.97
C VAL A 32 -9.13 6.28 28.14
N PRO A 33 -10.15 5.75 27.44
CA PRO A 33 -10.45 4.33 27.29
C PRO A 33 -9.36 3.58 26.50
N ALA A 34 -9.29 2.25 26.66
CA ALA A 34 -8.35 1.43 25.89
C ALA A 34 -8.81 1.34 24.43
N TYR A 35 -7.87 1.42 23.49
CA TYR A 35 -8.15 1.36 22.06
C TYR A 35 -7.48 0.15 21.41
N VAL A 36 -8.17 -0.44 20.44
CA VAL A 36 -7.61 -1.42 19.51
C VAL A 36 -7.86 -0.90 18.11
N ILE A 37 -6.78 -0.71 17.36
CA ILE A 37 -6.80 -0.21 15.99
C ILE A 37 -6.43 -1.39 15.08
N VAL A 38 -7.17 -1.53 13.99
CA VAL A 38 -6.94 -2.58 12.99
C VAL A 38 -6.45 -1.90 11.73
N VAL A 39 -5.32 -2.36 11.20
CA VAL A 39 -4.80 -1.90 9.91
C VAL A 39 -5.68 -2.48 8.82
N GLU A 40 -6.23 -1.61 7.98
CA GLU A 40 -7.01 -1.98 6.80
C GLU A 40 -6.22 -1.64 5.55
N GLU A 41 -6.08 -2.62 4.65
CA GLU A 41 -5.47 -2.38 3.35
C GLU A 41 -6.47 -1.73 2.40
N LYS A 42 -6.16 -0.51 1.93
CA LYS A 42 -6.96 0.16 0.91
C LYS A 42 -6.59 -0.36 -0.48
N SER A 43 -7.59 -0.60 -1.31
CA SER A 43 -7.37 -0.92 -2.72
C SER A 43 -6.53 0.16 -3.39
N HIS A 44 -5.49 -0.26 -4.11
CA HIS A 44 -4.63 0.63 -4.89
C HIS A 44 -4.90 0.42 -6.39
N GLU A 45 -4.86 1.50 -7.18
CA GLU A 45 -5.24 1.46 -8.60
C GLU A 45 -4.30 0.59 -9.44
N MET A 46 -3.02 0.57 -9.09
CA MET A 46 -1.99 -0.12 -9.87
C MET A 46 -1.55 -1.47 -9.29
N PHE A 47 -1.73 -1.67 -7.99
CA PHE A 47 -1.14 -2.80 -7.28
C PHE A 47 -2.19 -3.50 -6.42
N THR A 48 -2.14 -4.82 -6.43
CA THR A 48 -2.87 -5.66 -5.48
C THR A 48 -1.85 -6.47 -4.71
N ARG A 49 -1.97 -6.52 -3.38
CA ARG A 49 -1.06 -7.30 -2.55
C ARG A 49 -1.50 -8.75 -2.49
N GLU A 50 -0.55 -9.66 -2.67
CA GLU A 50 -0.72 -11.08 -2.39
C GLU A 50 0.36 -11.52 -1.40
N GLY A 51 0.01 -11.61 -0.11
CA GLY A 51 0.95 -11.94 0.95
C GLY A 51 2.03 -10.88 1.16
N ASN A 52 3.23 -11.12 0.64
CA ASN A 52 4.38 -10.19 0.72
C ASN A 52 4.70 -9.54 -0.63
N ASP A 53 4.00 -9.92 -1.69
CA ASP A 53 4.28 -9.49 -3.06
C ASP A 53 3.24 -8.47 -3.53
N LEU A 54 3.65 -7.61 -4.46
CA LEU A 54 2.78 -6.68 -5.17
C LEU A 54 2.56 -7.18 -6.60
N ILE A 55 1.30 -7.35 -6.96
CA ILE A 55 0.87 -7.83 -8.28
C ILE A 55 0.30 -6.64 -9.06
N THR A 56 0.68 -6.52 -10.33
CA THR A 56 0.13 -5.54 -11.26
C THR A 56 -0.12 -6.18 -12.62
N THR A 57 -1.13 -5.68 -13.34
CA THR A 57 -1.41 -6.10 -14.71
C THR A 57 -1.17 -4.93 -15.65
N GLN A 58 -0.17 -5.05 -16.52
CA GLN A 58 0.13 -4.03 -17.52
C GLN A 58 -0.31 -4.46 -18.91
N LYS A 59 -1.02 -3.57 -19.59
CA LYS A 59 -1.34 -3.74 -21.00
C LYS A 59 -0.12 -3.37 -21.83
N ILE A 60 0.46 -4.37 -22.48
CA ILE A 60 1.59 -4.18 -23.39
C ILE A 60 1.17 -4.49 -24.83
N SER A 61 1.78 -3.82 -25.80
CA SER A 61 1.62 -4.15 -27.21
C SER A 61 2.30 -5.47 -27.57
N LEU A 62 1.83 -6.12 -28.64
CA LEU A 62 2.45 -7.34 -29.15
C LEU A 62 3.94 -7.15 -29.47
N ALA A 63 4.33 -5.98 -30.02
CA ALA A 63 5.73 -5.67 -30.30
C ALA A 63 6.61 -5.63 -29.03
N GLN A 64 6.08 -5.08 -27.92
CA GLN A 64 6.75 -5.11 -26.62
C GLN A 64 6.83 -6.53 -26.05
N ALA A 65 5.78 -7.34 -26.23
CA ALA A 65 5.74 -8.73 -25.77
C ALA A 65 6.67 -9.66 -26.57
N GLN A 66 6.79 -9.45 -27.89
CA GLN A 66 7.57 -10.30 -28.80
C GLN A 66 9.07 -9.97 -28.81
N GLY A 67 9.49 -8.85 -28.20
CA GLY A 67 10.90 -8.44 -28.16
C GLY A 67 11.57 -8.29 -29.53
N LEU A 68 10.81 -8.10 -30.61
CA LEU A 68 11.23 -8.48 -31.95
C LEU A 68 12.04 -7.38 -32.68
N HIS A 69 13.34 -7.67 -32.87
CA HIS A 69 14.31 -7.17 -33.87
C HIS A 69 14.71 -5.68 -33.85
N GLY A 70 15.41 -5.24 -32.79
CA GLY A 70 16.37 -4.13 -32.86
C GLY A 70 17.79 -4.68 -32.69
N SER A 71 18.81 -4.00 -33.21
CA SER A 71 20.21 -4.48 -33.17
C SER A 71 20.66 -4.82 -31.72
N PRO A 72 21.72 -5.64 -31.54
CA PRO A 72 22.23 -5.97 -30.19
C PRO A 72 22.51 -4.78 -29.28
N GLU A 73 22.76 -3.58 -29.84
CA GLU A 73 22.94 -2.34 -29.07
C GLU A 73 21.62 -1.75 -28.51
N GLU A 74 20.49 -1.96 -29.19
CA GLU A 74 19.17 -1.46 -28.77
C GLU A 74 18.50 -2.37 -27.73
N ALA A 75 18.81 -3.67 -27.76
CA ALA A 75 18.31 -4.66 -26.81
C ALA A 75 18.76 -4.39 -25.36
N ARG A 76 19.91 -3.74 -25.16
CA ARG A 76 20.42 -3.37 -23.83
C ARG A 76 19.72 -2.18 -23.18
N ARG A 77 18.85 -1.45 -23.90
CA ARG A 77 18.22 -0.21 -23.40
C ARG A 77 16.72 -0.32 -23.08
N ARG A 78 16.09 -1.47 -23.27
CA ARG A 78 14.64 -1.63 -23.07
C ARG A 78 14.33 -2.14 -21.66
N THR A 79 14.47 -1.25 -20.67
CA THR A 79 13.95 -1.45 -19.31
C THR A 79 12.45 -1.21 -19.32
N LEU A 80 11.65 -2.19 -18.88
CA LEU A 80 10.25 -1.94 -18.54
C LEU A 80 10.23 -1.17 -17.20
N ALA A 81 10.30 0.16 -17.28
CA ALA A 81 10.17 1.01 -16.11
C ALA A 81 8.69 1.07 -15.72
N ILE A 82 8.32 0.40 -14.63
CA ILE A 82 7.00 0.57 -14.01
C ILE A 82 7.12 1.80 -13.11
N PRO A 83 6.54 2.95 -13.47
CA PRO A 83 6.59 4.12 -12.61
C PRO A 83 5.87 3.79 -11.30
N ILE A 84 6.59 3.80 -10.20
CA ILE A 84 6.00 3.84 -8.86
C ILE A 84 5.68 5.30 -8.55
N THR A 85 4.43 5.70 -8.76
CA THR A 85 3.93 6.98 -8.23
C THR A 85 3.58 6.81 -6.75
N PRO A 86 4.12 7.64 -5.85
CA PRO A 86 3.82 7.58 -4.41
C PRO A 86 2.39 8.01 -4.09
#